data_AF-A0A353H5R2-F1
#
_entry.id   AF-A0A353H5R2-F1
#
_cell.length_a   1.000
_cell.length_b   1.000
_cell.length_c   1.000
_cell.angle_alpha   90.00
_cell.angle_beta   90.00
_cell.angle_gamma   90.00
#
_symmetry.space_group_name_H-M   'P 1'
#
loop_
_entity.id
_entity.type
_entity.pdbx_description
1 polymer ?
#
loop_
_entity_poly.entity_id
_entity_poly.type
_entity_poly.pdbx_seq_one_letter_code
_entity_poly.pdbx_strand_id
1 'polypeptide(L)'
;MVRQFKNIGKVLILILLVLTWGCATTDYSQRAYTALSVSKTSYDAAMTTAGDMHHAGKINDTTAKEFIKYGDLYMNIHNEAVQGLLDYQMASLEQKPDKQAAQVKIMDVLAERLADLVAYLGKWKGGTQ
;
A
#
# COMPACT_ATOMS: atom_id res chain seq x y z
N MET A 1 -34.01 10.59 -12.52
CA MET A 1 -32.71 10.00 -12.07
C MET A 1 -32.04 10.92 -11.03
N VAL A 2 -32.62 11.11 -9.84
CA VAL A 2 -32.06 12.04 -8.82
C VAL A 2 -31.96 11.40 -7.42
N ARG A 3 -32.36 10.13 -7.25
CA ARG A 3 -32.37 9.46 -5.93
C ARG A 3 -31.06 8.75 -5.56
N GLN A 4 -30.13 8.50 -6.49
CA GLN A 4 -28.91 7.73 -6.21
C GLN A 4 -27.78 8.55 -5.55
N PHE A 5 -27.76 9.87 -5.71
CA PHE A 5 -26.70 10.71 -5.13
C PHE A 5 -26.83 10.94 -3.62
N LYS A 6 -28.02 10.75 -3.03
CA LYS A 6 -28.27 11.02 -1.60
C LYS A 6 -27.73 9.91 -0.68
N ASN A 7 -27.46 8.72 -1.22
CA ASN A 7 -26.93 7.58 -0.47
C ASN A 7 -25.40 7.53 -0.46
N ILE A 8 -24.74 8.10 -1.48
CA ILE A 8 -23.28 8.16 -1.57
C ILE A 8 -22.71 9.01 -0.43
N GLY A 9 -23.34 10.16 -0.13
CA GLY A 9 -22.92 11.01 0.99
C GLY A 9 -23.03 10.30 2.35
N LYS A 10 -24.02 9.43 2.54
CA LYS A 10 -24.16 8.63 3.78
C LYS A 10 -23.10 7.54 3.88
N VAL A 11 -22.74 6.90 2.77
CA VAL A 11 -21.66 5.91 2.73
C VAL A 11 -20.30 6.58 3.03
N LEU A 12 -20.06 7.77 2.47
CA LEU A 12 -18.82 8.53 2.68
C LEU A 12 -18.68 9.02 4.13
N ILE A 13 -19.79 9.43 4.75
CA ILE A 13 -19.84 9.80 6.18
C ILE A 13 -19.65 8.56 7.07
N LEU A 14 -20.20 7.39 6.70
CA LEU A 14 -19.99 6.13 7.42
C LEU A 14 -18.51 5.68 7.38
N ILE A 15 -17.83 5.84 6.24
CA ILE A 15 -16.40 5.55 6.11
C ILE A 15 -15.57 6.50 6.99
N LEU A 16 -15.91 7.79 7.00
CA LEU A 16 -15.28 8.78 7.89
C LEU A 16 -15.54 8.52 9.38
N LEU A 17 -16.70 7.96 9.76
CA LEU A 17 -17.04 7.61 11.14
C LEU A 17 -16.32 6.33 11.62
N VAL A 18 -16.09 5.36 10.74
CA VAL A 18 -15.28 4.17 11.05
C VAL A 18 -13.81 4.56 11.29
N LEU A 19 -13.32 5.61 10.61
CA LEU A 19 -11.96 6.11 10.80
C LEU A 19 -11.75 6.84 12.14
N THR A 20 -12.80 7.39 12.76
CA THR A 20 -12.69 8.13 14.05
C THR A 20 -12.91 7.26 15.29
N TRP A 21 -13.57 6.11 15.15
CA TRP A 21 -13.77 5.14 16.24
C TRP A 21 -12.61 4.14 16.42
N GLY A 22 -11.50 4.28 15.67
CA GLY A 22 -10.27 3.49 15.84
C GLY A 22 -9.29 4.02 16.89
N CYS A 23 -9.66 5.06 17.64
CA CYS A 23 -8.83 5.65 18.71
C CYS A 23 -9.06 4.95 20.05
N ALA A 24 -8.32 3.86 20.34
CA ALA A 24 -7.89 3.52 21.72
C ALA A 24 -7.00 2.28 21.82
N THR A 25 -7.08 1.30 20.91
CA THR A 25 -6.47 -0.03 21.15
C THR A 25 -6.07 -0.79 19.88
N THR A 26 -5.74 -0.10 18.80
CA THR A 26 -5.15 -0.81 17.65
C THR A 26 -3.66 -0.98 17.89
N ASP A 27 -3.23 -2.23 18.14
CA ASP A 27 -1.82 -2.64 18.19
C ASP A 27 -1.09 -2.05 16.97
N TYR A 28 0.10 -1.47 17.17
CA TYR A 28 0.96 -0.96 16.09
C TYR A 28 1.05 -1.97 14.95
N SER A 29 1.14 -3.25 15.30
CA SER A 29 1.24 -4.34 14.34
C SER A 29 0.02 -4.42 13.43
N GLN A 30 -1.18 -4.30 13.99
CA GLN A 30 -2.43 -4.38 13.24
C GLN A 30 -2.59 -3.20 12.27
N ARG A 31 -2.19 -1.99 12.69
CA ARG A 31 -2.19 -0.82 11.81
C ARG A 31 -1.19 -0.99 10.67
N ALA A 32 0.01 -1.48 10.96
CA ALA A 32 1.04 -1.72 9.95
C ALA A 32 0.60 -2.79 8.93
N TYR A 33 0.03 -3.92 9.37
CA TYR A 33 -0.55 -4.92 8.47
C TYR A 33 -1.67 -4.36 7.60
N THR A 34 -2.52 -3.51 8.16
CA THR A 34 -3.61 -2.88 7.42
C THR A 34 -3.06 -1.95 6.33
N ALA A 35 -2.06 -1.12 6.65
CA ALA A 35 -1.41 -0.25 5.69
C ALA A 35 -0.72 -1.05 4.56
N LEU A 36 0.01 -2.12 4.89
CA LEU A 36 0.63 -3.01 3.91
C LEU A 36 -0.39 -3.68 2.99
N SER A 37 -1.54 -4.11 3.53
CA SER A 37 -2.63 -4.71 2.76
C SER A 37 -3.27 -3.72 1.78
N VAL A 38 -3.55 -2.49 2.22
CA VAL A 38 -4.08 -1.42 1.37
C VAL A 38 -3.08 -1.04 0.28
N SER A 39 -1.80 -0.94 0.64
CA SER A 39 -0.71 -0.70 -0.31
C SER A 39 -0.66 -1.80 -1.37
N LYS A 40 -0.73 -3.08 -0.97
CA LYS A 40 -0.73 -4.21 -1.90
C LYS A 40 -1.92 -4.19 -2.85
N THR A 41 -3.11 -3.88 -2.33
CA THR A 41 -4.32 -3.75 -3.15
C THR A 41 -4.16 -2.66 -4.22
N SER A 42 -3.53 -1.53 -3.85
CA SER A 42 -3.28 -0.43 -4.79
C SER A 42 -2.24 -0.81 -5.85
N TYR A 43 -1.20 -1.54 -5.44
CA TYR A 43 -0.21 -2.12 -6.35
C TYR A 43 -0.84 -3.11 -7.35
N ASP A 44 -1.65 -4.06 -6.87
CA ASP A 44 -2.30 -5.07 -7.72
C ASP A 44 -3.21 -4.40 -8.77
N ALA A 45 -3.94 -3.36 -8.37
CA ALA A 45 -4.76 -2.56 -9.28
C ALA A 45 -3.92 -1.83 -10.35
N ALA A 46 -2.77 -1.26 -9.96
CA ALA A 46 -1.86 -0.59 -10.88
C ALA A 46 -1.23 -1.56 -11.89
N MET A 47 -0.78 -2.74 -11.45
CA MET A 47 -0.22 -3.77 -12.34
C MET A 47 -1.25 -4.35 -13.29
N THR A 48 -2.47 -4.61 -12.79
CA THR A 48 -3.58 -5.07 -13.64
C THR A 48 -3.88 -4.03 -14.72
N THR A 49 -3.99 -2.76 -14.33
CA THR A 49 -4.23 -1.66 -15.28
C THR A 49 -3.09 -1.56 -16.31
N ALA A 50 -1.84 -1.67 -15.89
CA ALA A 50 -0.70 -1.65 -16.80
C ALA A 50 -0.72 -2.83 -17.78
N GLY A 51 -1.07 -4.03 -17.31
CA GLY A 51 -1.26 -5.22 -18.15
C GLY A 51 -2.35 -5.03 -19.20
N ASP A 52 -3.52 -4.53 -18.79
CA ASP A 52 -4.63 -4.23 -19.70
C ASP A 52 -4.24 -3.18 -20.75
N MET A 53 -3.47 -2.16 -20.34
CA MET A 53 -2.98 -1.14 -21.26
C MET A 53 -1.95 -1.69 -22.25
N HIS A 54 -1.09 -2.63 -21.84
CA HIS A 54 -0.14 -3.29 -22.73
C HIS A 54 -0.86 -4.16 -23.75
N HIS A 55 -1.79 -4.99 -23.29
CA HIS A 55 -2.63 -5.82 -24.17
C HIS A 55 -3.47 -4.99 -25.15
N ALA A 56 -3.94 -3.82 -24.73
CA ALA A 56 -4.67 -2.89 -25.60
C ALA A 56 -3.76 -2.05 -26.52
N GLY A 57 -2.43 -2.25 -26.49
CA GLY A 57 -1.46 -1.48 -27.30
C GLY A 57 -1.34 -0.01 -26.89
N LYS A 58 -1.83 0.36 -25.70
CA LYS A 58 -1.76 1.73 -25.17
C LYS A 58 -0.41 2.04 -24.53
N ILE A 59 0.37 1.01 -24.19
CA ILE A 59 1.76 1.13 -23.77
C ILE A 59 2.64 0.19 -24.58
N ASN A 60 3.87 0.64 -24.85
CA ASN A 60 4.86 -0.16 -25.54
C ASN A 60 5.57 -1.12 -24.57
N ASP A 61 6.35 -2.05 -25.13
CA ASP A 61 7.09 -3.05 -24.36
C ASP A 61 8.11 -2.43 -23.39
N THR A 62 8.64 -1.25 -23.70
CA THR A 62 9.60 -0.56 -22.82
C THR A 62 8.89 -0.08 -21.56
N THR A 63 7.74 0.57 -21.69
CA THR A 63 6.90 0.99 -20.57
C THR A 63 6.42 -0.21 -19.77
N ALA A 64 6.00 -1.30 -20.43
CA ALA A 64 5.57 -2.51 -19.73
C ALA A 64 6.73 -3.13 -18.89
N LYS A 65 7.95 -3.14 -19.43
CA LYS A 65 9.15 -3.57 -18.69
C LYS A 65 9.47 -2.67 -17.50
N GLU A 66 9.25 -1.36 -17.60
CA GLU A 66 9.39 -0.46 -16.46
C GLU A 66 8.37 -0.78 -15.36
N PHE A 67 7.11 -1.00 -15.72
CA PHE A 67 6.08 -1.42 -14.76
C PHE A 67 6.46 -2.71 -14.03
N ILE A 68 6.97 -3.72 -14.75
CA ILE A 68 7.46 -4.96 -14.15
C ILE A 68 8.62 -4.67 -13.20
N LYS A 69 9.63 -3.91 -13.64
CA LYS A 69 10.80 -3.57 -12.80
C LYS A 69 10.39 -2.87 -11.50
N TYR A 70 9.50 -1.89 -11.58
CA TYR A 70 9.01 -1.18 -10.40
C TYR A 70 8.10 -2.05 -9.54
N GLY A 71 7.36 -2.98 -10.15
CA GLY A 71 6.56 -3.95 -9.42
C GLY A 71 7.40 -4.96 -8.65
N ASP A 72 8.49 -5.44 -9.23
CA ASP A 72 9.46 -6.30 -8.52
C ASP A 72 10.09 -5.57 -7.34
N LEU A 73 10.48 -4.30 -7.52
CA LEU A 73 10.99 -3.45 -6.43
C LEU A 73 9.96 -3.28 -5.32
N TYR A 74 8.70 -3.01 -5.68
CA TYR A 74 7.61 -2.90 -4.72
C TYR A 74 7.43 -4.20 -3.92
N MET A 75 7.39 -5.35 -4.61
CA MET A 75 7.19 -6.65 -3.96
C MET A 75 8.34 -7.01 -3.02
N ASN A 76 9.58 -6.70 -3.39
CA ASN A 76 10.73 -6.91 -2.51
C ASN A 76 10.61 -6.08 -1.21
N ILE A 77 10.33 -4.78 -1.33
CA ILE A 77 10.20 -3.88 -0.17
C ILE A 77 8.96 -4.25 0.66
N HIS A 78 7.86 -4.67 0.03
CA HIS A 78 6.67 -5.13 0.72
C HIS A 78 6.96 -6.37 1.56
N ASN A 79 7.70 -7.34 1.01
CA ASN A 79 8.09 -8.55 1.73
C ASN A 79 9.06 -8.22 2.88
N GLU A 80 10.02 -7.31 2.68
CA GLU A 80 10.89 -6.81 3.74
C GLU A 80 10.09 -6.15 4.88
N ALA A 81 9.07 -5.36 4.54
CA ALA A 81 8.22 -4.72 5.53
C ALA A 81 7.37 -5.73 6.32
N VAL A 82 6.84 -6.76 5.65
CA VAL A 82 6.16 -7.88 6.32
C VAL A 82 7.11 -8.62 7.26
N GLN A 83 8.35 -8.88 6.85
CA GLN A 83 9.35 -9.53 7.69
C GLN A 83 9.73 -8.66 8.90
N GLY A 84 9.97 -7.37 8.70
CA GLY A 84 10.27 -6.43 9.79
C GLY A 84 9.13 -6.36 10.82
N LEU A 85 7.89 -6.51 10.36
CA LEU A 85 6.71 -6.56 11.22
C LEU A 85 6.64 -7.85 12.05
N LEU A 86 6.99 -8.99 11.44
CA LEU A 86 7.14 -10.26 12.16
C LEU A 86 8.25 -10.17 13.22
N ASP A 87 9.39 -9.58 12.88
CA ASP A 87 10.51 -9.39 13.80
C ASP A 87 10.15 -8.45 14.96
N TYR A 88 9.36 -7.40 14.70
CA TYR A 88 8.80 -6.54 15.74
C TYR A 88 7.89 -7.32 16.70
N GLN A 89 6.99 -8.15 16.16
CA GLN A 89 6.10 -8.98 16.98
C GLN A 89 6.89 -9.98 17.83
N MET A 90 7.91 -10.62 17.26
CA MET A 90 8.80 -11.51 18.00
C MET A 90 9.57 -10.77 19.10
N ALA A 91 10.10 -9.56 18.82
CA ALA A 91 10.75 -8.74 19.84
C ALA A 91 9.79 -8.32 20.97
N SER A 92 8.50 -8.16 20.67
CA SER A 92 7.44 -7.93 21.67
C SER A 92 7.25 -9.12 22.58
N LEU A 93 7.15 -10.32 22.01
CA LEU A 93 7.02 -11.57 22.77
C LEU A 93 8.25 -11.83 23.64
N GLU A 94 9.44 -11.51 23.15
CA GLU A 94 10.70 -11.62 23.89
C GLU A 94 10.95 -10.49 24.90
N GLN A 95 10.06 -9.49 24.99
CA GLN A 95 10.19 -8.31 25.86
C GLN A 95 11.52 -7.54 25.64
N LYS A 96 11.92 -7.36 24.37
CA LYS A 96 13.14 -6.65 23.97
C LYS A 96 12.81 -5.28 23.35
N PRO A 97 12.56 -4.24 24.15
CA PRO A 97 12.10 -2.93 23.66
C PRO A 97 13.09 -2.25 22.71
N ASP A 98 14.40 -2.43 22.91
CA ASP A 98 15.41 -1.86 22.01
C ASP A 98 15.33 -2.45 20.60
N LYS A 99 15.04 -3.75 20.49
CA LYS A 99 14.82 -4.43 19.21
C LYS A 99 13.52 -3.97 18.56
N GLN A 100 12.45 -3.79 19.35
CA GLN A 100 11.20 -3.22 18.84
C GLN A 100 11.42 -1.83 18.25
N ALA A 101 12.09 -0.93 18.97
CA ALA A 101 12.37 0.42 18.51
C ALA A 101 13.24 0.44 17.25
N ALA A 102 14.19 -0.48 17.12
CA ALA A 102 14.98 -0.64 15.90
C ALA A 102 14.11 -1.07 14.70
N GLN A 103 13.18 -2.02 14.90
CA GLN A 103 12.29 -2.48 13.84
C GLN A 103 11.30 -1.40 13.38
N VAL A 104 10.78 -0.58 14.30
CA VAL A 104 9.92 0.57 13.94
C VAL A 104 10.64 1.51 12.98
N LYS A 105 11.91 1.87 13.26
CA LYS A 105 12.71 2.74 12.38
C LYS A 105 12.93 2.14 10.99
N ILE A 106 13.18 0.82 10.92
CA ILE A 106 13.33 0.11 9.64
C ILE A 106 12.01 0.18 8.87
N MET A 107 10.88 -0.09 9.54
CA MET A 107 9.56 -0.06 8.93
C MET A 107 9.15 1.34 8.44
N ASP A 108 9.54 2.41 9.13
CA ASP A 108 9.27 3.79 8.68
C ASP A 108 9.94 4.07 7.32
N VAL A 109 11.20 3.68 7.17
CA VAL A 109 11.93 3.83 5.90
C VAL A 109 11.31 2.99 4.78
N LEU A 110 10.87 1.76 5.10
CA LEU A 110 10.21 0.90 4.12
C LEU A 110 8.84 1.44 3.72
N ALA A 111 8.08 2.02 4.65
CA ALA A 111 6.79 2.64 4.39
C ALA A 111 6.90 3.85 3.45
N GLU A 112 7.91 4.71 3.65
CA GLU A 112 8.19 5.83 2.73
C GLU A 112 8.50 5.32 1.31
N ARG A 113 9.36 4.31 1.19
CA ARG A 113 9.71 3.73 -0.12
C ARG A 113 8.52 3.06 -0.82
N LEU A 114 7.67 2.36 -0.07
CA LEU A 114 6.44 1.77 -0.62
C LEU A 114 5.48 2.86 -1.10
N ALA A 115 5.32 3.93 -0.33
CA ALA A 115 4.46 5.05 -0.70
C ALA A 115 4.96 5.73 -1.98
N ASP A 116 6.27 5.96 -2.12
CA ASP A 116 6.86 6.54 -3.32
C ASP A 116 6.68 5.65 -4.55
N LEU A 117 6.86 4.33 -4.41
CA LEU A 117 6.67 3.38 -5.50
C LEU A 117 5.20 3.27 -5.92
N VAL A 118 4.28 3.19 -4.97
CA VAL A 118 2.83 3.20 -5.26
C VAL A 118 2.42 4.52 -5.89
N ALA A 119 2.96 5.65 -5.42
CA ALA A 119 2.70 6.96 -6.02
C ALA A 119 3.26 7.05 -7.44
N TYR A 120 4.44 6.51 -7.71
CA TYR A 120 5.02 6.45 -9.05
C TYR A 120 4.14 5.61 -9.99
N LEU A 121 3.77 4.40 -9.56
CA LEU A 121 2.90 3.49 -10.31
C LEU A 121 1.50 4.08 -10.53
N GLY A 122 0.93 4.77 -9.54
CA GLY A 122 -0.40 5.37 -9.59
C GLY A 122 -0.47 6.72 -10.30
N LYS A 123 0.62 7.49 -10.36
CA LYS A 123 0.71 8.76 -11.11
C LYS A 123 0.95 8.56 -12.60
N TRP A 124 1.23 7.33 -13.03
CA TRP A 124 1.48 7.04 -14.44
C TRP A 124 0.21 7.28 -15.26
N LYS A 125 0.17 8.41 -15.97
CA LYS A 125 -1.00 8.96 -16.67
C LYS A 125 -1.02 8.70 -18.18
N GLY A 126 -0.42 7.61 -18.65
CA GLY A 126 -0.22 7.45 -20.08
C GLY A 126 0.91 8.36 -20.54
N GLY A 127 2.12 7.83 -20.63
CA GLY A 127 3.18 8.47 -21.39
C GLY A 127 2.69 8.71 -22.81
N THR A 128 2.25 9.94 -23.07
CA THR A 128 2.09 10.46 -24.42
C THR A 128 3.49 10.76 -24.91
N GLN A 129 4.03 9.84 -25.71
CA GLN A 129 4.98 10.17 -26.76
C GLN A 129 4.51 9.45 -28.02
#